data_AF-A0A3D1KWS0-F1
#
_entry.id   AF-A0A3D1KWS0-F1
#
_cell.length_a   1.000
_cell.length_b   1.000
_cell.length_c   1.000
_cell.angle_alpha   90.00
_cell.angle_beta   90.00
_cell.angle_gamma   90.00
#
_symmetry.space_group_name_H-M   'P 1'
#
loop_
_entity.id
_entity.type
_entity.pdbx_description
1 polymer ?
#
loop_
_entity_poly.entity_id
_entity_poly.type
_entity_poly.pdbx_seq_one_letter_code
_entity_poly.pdbx_strand_id
1 'polypeptide(L)'
;MATVIKIIPDGNLIEFDKGKFDDWCVYVTKNSEPRFAPADILYFSALKQLGEKHGHRRIYEDFVKIYDHTNSKIDEKTLSQITEIANNYGDDKTTIDIWITVIYAGMIAEENKEFAILKKRVKRLGMYQLLIENKTPEFAANFSKGKTWRELDIVMKKTWFLAD
;
A
#
# COMPACT_ATOMS: atom_id res chain seq x y z
N MET A 1 -1.57 22.57 -1.09
CA MET A 1 -2.99 22.27 -0.85
C MET A 1 -3.11 20.77 -0.88
N ALA A 2 -3.92 20.19 0.01
CA ALA A 2 -4.12 18.75 0.03
C ALA A 2 -4.73 18.29 -1.32
N THR A 3 -4.27 17.14 -1.81
CA THR A 3 -4.78 16.49 -3.02
C THR A 3 -5.60 15.30 -2.59
N VAL A 4 -6.92 15.38 -2.77
CA VAL A 4 -7.83 14.27 -2.47
C VAL A 4 -7.52 13.10 -3.40
N ILE A 5 -7.28 11.93 -2.82
CA ILE A 5 -7.06 10.69 -3.55
C ILE A 5 -8.39 9.96 -3.69
N LYS A 6 -9.09 9.74 -2.56
CA LYS A 6 -10.35 9.01 -2.55
C LYS A 6 -11.21 9.41 -1.35
N ILE A 7 -12.51 9.51 -1.59
CA ILE A 7 -13.53 9.54 -0.55
C ILE A 7 -14.27 8.21 -0.63
N ILE A 8 -14.13 7.39 0.40
CA ILE A 8 -14.78 6.09 0.52
C ILE A 8 -16.15 6.32 1.19
N PRO A 9 -17.21 5.55 0.83
CA PRO A 9 -18.48 5.58 1.55
C PRO A 9 -18.29 5.55 3.07
N ASP A 10 -19.19 6.22 3.80
CA ASP A 10 -19.11 6.51 5.24
C ASP A 10 -18.17 7.68 5.64
N GLY A 11 -17.64 8.42 4.66
CA GLY A 11 -16.92 9.68 4.90
C GLY A 11 -15.43 9.51 5.20
N ASN A 12 -14.87 8.33 4.92
CA ASN A 12 -13.43 8.08 5.05
C ASN A 12 -12.68 8.77 3.90
N LEU A 13 -11.77 9.68 4.24
CA LEU A 13 -10.99 10.46 3.26
C LEU A 13 -9.53 9.99 3.26
N ILE A 14 -8.98 9.83 2.07
CA ILE A 14 -7.57 9.59 1.83
C ILE A 14 -7.06 10.70 0.92
N GLU A 15 -6.00 11.38 1.34
CA GLU A 15 -5.43 12.54 0.65
C GLU A 15 -3.90 12.54 0.72
N PHE A 16 -3.25 13.18 -0.25
CA PHE A 16 -1.87 13.65 -0.10
C PHE A 16 -1.87 15.05 0.50
N ASP A 17 -0.94 15.31 1.41
CA ASP A 17 -0.63 16.66 1.86
C ASP A 17 0.86 16.77 2.23
N LYS A 18 1.30 17.98 2.53
CA LYS A 18 2.69 18.26 2.91
C LYS A 18 3.09 17.49 4.16
N GLY A 19 4.05 16.59 3.99
CA GLY A 19 4.70 15.85 5.06
C GLY A 19 5.95 16.55 5.60
N LYS A 20 6.72 15.79 6.38
CA LYS A 20 8.02 16.25 6.90
C LYS A 20 9.11 16.31 5.82
N PHE A 21 8.99 15.48 4.78
CA PHE A 21 10.04 15.25 3.80
C PHE A 21 9.65 15.70 2.39
N ASP A 22 8.38 15.52 2.01
CA ASP A 22 7.87 15.82 0.68
C ASP A 22 6.36 16.14 0.74
N ASP A 23 5.79 16.48 -0.41
CA ASP A 23 4.36 16.79 -0.58
C ASP A 23 3.50 15.52 -0.86
N TRP A 24 4.05 14.33 -0.63
CA TRP A 24 3.42 13.03 -0.94
C TRP A 24 3.03 12.24 0.31
N CYS A 25 2.92 12.89 1.46
CA CYS A 25 2.50 12.22 2.68
C CYS A 25 1.03 11.84 2.60
N VAL A 26 0.75 10.53 2.74
CA VAL A 26 -0.62 10.01 2.78
C VAL A 26 -1.24 10.31 4.13
N TYR A 27 -2.44 10.90 4.11
CA TYR A 27 -3.28 11.10 5.29
C TYR A 27 -4.58 10.33 5.15
N VAL A 28 -5.07 9.83 6.29
CA VAL A 28 -6.35 9.16 6.43
C VAL A 28 -7.17 9.89 7.48
N THR A 29 -8.42 10.20 7.15
CA THR A 29 -9.43 10.75 8.06
C THR A 29 -10.57 9.75 8.12
N LYS A 30 -10.84 9.18 9.30
CA LYS A 30 -11.92 8.20 9.49
C LYS A 30 -13.06 8.82 10.29
N ASN A 31 -14.29 8.72 9.82
CA ASN A 31 -15.50 9.07 10.59
C ASN A 31 -15.42 10.41 11.36
N SER A 32 -14.86 11.45 10.74
CA SER A 32 -14.63 12.78 11.38
C SER A 32 -13.63 12.82 12.54
N GLU A 33 -12.84 11.76 12.76
CA GLU A 33 -11.68 11.77 13.63
C GLU A 33 -10.55 12.64 13.04
N PRO A 34 -9.61 13.13 13.87
CA PRO A 34 -8.44 13.84 13.38
C PRO A 34 -7.69 13.03 12.33
N ARG A 35 -7.31 13.69 11.23
CA ARG A 35 -6.49 13.07 10.18
C ARG A 35 -5.16 12.59 10.75
N PHE A 36 -4.66 11.45 10.27
CA PHE A 36 -3.36 10.91 10.66
C PHE A 36 -2.62 10.33 9.46
N ALA A 37 -1.28 10.29 9.53
CA ALA A 37 -0.44 9.63 8.54
C ALA A 37 -0.17 8.17 8.99
N PRO A 38 -0.68 7.15 8.27
CA PRO A 38 -0.51 5.76 8.68
C PRO A 38 0.95 5.31 8.47
N ALA A 39 1.57 4.73 9.50
CA ALA A 39 2.86 4.07 9.37
C ALA A 39 2.73 2.72 8.65
N ASP A 40 3.81 2.26 8.02
CA ASP A 40 3.87 0.95 7.33
C ASP A 40 3.38 -0.22 8.19
N ILE A 41 3.76 -0.23 9.48
CA ILE A 41 3.31 -1.25 10.44
C ILE A 41 1.78 -1.26 10.58
N LEU A 42 1.11 -0.10 10.56
CA LEU A 42 -0.33 -0.02 10.81
C LEU A 42 -1.14 -0.72 9.71
N TYR A 43 -0.90 -0.35 8.45
CA TYR A 43 -1.65 -0.96 7.35
C TYR A 43 -1.17 -2.37 7.03
N PHE A 44 0.11 -2.72 7.29
CA PHE A 44 0.54 -4.12 7.23
C PHE A 44 -0.13 -4.98 8.29
N SER A 45 -0.30 -4.51 9.52
CA SER A 45 -1.04 -5.24 10.55
C SER A 45 -2.50 -5.49 10.14
N ALA A 46 -3.16 -4.47 9.58
CA ALA A 46 -4.54 -4.64 9.10
C ALA A 46 -4.63 -5.62 7.92
N LEU A 47 -3.78 -5.47 6.90
CA LEU A 47 -3.75 -6.37 5.74
C LEU A 47 -3.38 -7.80 6.12
N LYS A 48 -2.53 -7.98 7.15
CA LYS A 48 -2.19 -9.28 7.70
C LYS A 48 -3.41 -9.95 8.33
N GLN A 49 -4.14 -9.26 9.20
CA GLN A 49 -5.36 -9.78 9.82
C GLN A 49 -6.43 -10.12 8.77
N LEU A 50 -6.59 -9.26 7.76
CA LEU A 50 -7.46 -9.55 6.62
C LEU A 50 -6.99 -10.80 5.85
N GLY A 51 -5.68 -11.02 5.74
CA GLY A 51 -5.09 -12.20 5.12
C GLY A 51 -5.36 -13.49 5.88
N GLU A 52 -5.37 -13.45 7.21
CA GLU A 52 -5.78 -14.58 8.05
C GLU A 52 -7.27 -14.94 7.82
N LYS A 53 -8.12 -13.94 7.59
CA LYS A 53 -9.57 -14.13 7.39
C LYS A 53 -9.96 -14.52 5.96
N HIS A 54 -9.36 -13.88 4.96
CA HIS A 54 -9.76 -13.99 3.54
C HIS A 54 -8.75 -14.71 2.66
N GLY A 55 -7.60 -15.09 3.20
CA GLY A 55 -6.50 -15.74 2.51
C GLY A 55 -5.41 -14.76 2.08
N HIS A 56 -4.19 -14.98 2.58
CA HIS A 56 -3.04 -14.13 2.27
C HIS A 56 -2.72 -14.01 0.78
N ARG A 57 -2.73 -15.14 0.08
CA ARG A 57 -2.47 -15.17 -1.37
C ARG A 57 -3.48 -14.34 -2.14
N ARG A 58 -4.77 -14.41 -1.78
CA ARG A 58 -5.84 -13.64 -2.41
C ARG A 58 -5.59 -12.13 -2.29
N ILE A 59 -5.29 -11.64 -1.08
CA ILE A 59 -4.99 -10.21 -0.86
C ILE A 59 -3.74 -9.80 -1.63
N TYR A 60 -2.71 -10.66 -1.67
CA TYR A 60 -1.50 -10.38 -2.43
C TYR A 60 -1.76 -10.27 -3.93
N GLU A 61 -2.52 -11.20 -4.51
CA GLU A 61 -2.89 -11.20 -5.93
C GLU A 61 -3.73 -9.97 -6.29
N ASP A 62 -4.69 -9.60 -5.44
CA ASP A 62 -5.48 -8.38 -5.61
C ASP A 62 -4.61 -7.11 -5.52
N PHE A 63 -3.67 -7.07 -4.57
CA PHE A 63 -2.67 -6.00 -4.50
C PHE A 63 -1.80 -5.94 -5.76
N VAL A 64 -1.37 -7.08 -6.32
CA VAL A 64 -0.52 -7.13 -7.52
C VAL A 64 -1.24 -6.51 -8.72
N LYS A 65 -2.54 -6.76 -8.89
CA LYS A 65 -3.35 -6.11 -9.94
C LYS A 65 -3.26 -4.59 -9.86
N ILE A 66 -3.34 -4.03 -8.66
CA ILE A 66 -3.21 -2.58 -8.43
C ILE A 66 -1.77 -2.11 -8.66
N TYR A 67 -0.79 -2.86 -8.16
CA TYR A 67 0.63 -2.56 -8.33
C TYR A 67 1.02 -2.42 -9.80
N ASP A 68 0.56 -3.33 -10.66
CA ASP A 68 0.93 -3.37 -12.08
C ASP A 68 0.42 -2.13 -12.83
N HIS A 69 -0.74 -1.59 -12.45
CA HIS A 69 -1.30 -0.35 -13.02
C HIS A 69 -0.80 0.94 -12.37
N THR A 70 -0.13 0.87 -11.22
CA THR A 70 0.33 2.05 -10.48
C THR A 70 1.52 2.74 -11.15
N ASN A 71 1.50 4.06 -11.25
CA ASN A 71 2.61 4.90 -11.70
C ASN A 71 2.73 6.16 -10.81
N SER A 72 3.39 7.21 -11.28
CA SER A 72 3.57 8.47 -10.54
C SER A 72 2.32 9.35 -10.46
N LYS A 73 1.18 8.94 -11.02
CA LYS A 73 -0.07 9.72 -11.01
C LYS A 73 -1.20 8.94 -10.35
N ILE A 74 -2.10 9.70 -9.72
CA ILE A 74 -3.40 9.19 -9.32
C ILE A 74 -4.18 8.84 -10.58
N ASP A 75 -4.75 7.65 -10.60
CA ASP A 75 -5.56 7.12 -11.70
C ASP A 75 -6.92 6.68 -11.17
N GLU A 76 -7.97 7.34 -11.65
CA GLU A 76 -9.35 7.05 -11.26
C GLU A 76 -9.76 5.62 -11.57
N LYS A 77 -9.25 5.03 -12.67
CA LYS A 77 -9.55 3.64 -13.03
C LYS A 77 -8.98 2.67 -12.00
N THR A 78 -7.74 2.89 -11.59
CA THR A 78 -7.12 2.12 -10.50
C THR A 78 -7.91 2.27 -9.20
N LEU A 79 -8.36 3.49 -8.85
CA LEU A 79 -9.17 3.71 -7.65
C LEU A 79 -10.55 3.01 -7.71
N SER A 80 -11.20 2.99 -8.87
CA SER A 80 -12.42 2.22 -9.11
C SER A 80 -12.17 0.73 -8.97
N GLN A 81 -11.07 0.22 -9.54
CA GLN A 81 -10.67 -1.18 -9.42
C GLN A 81 -10.44 -1.58 -7.96
N ILE A 82 -9.86 -0.70 -7.13
CA ILE A 82 -9.71 -0.93 -5.69
C ILE A 82 -11.09 -1.12 -5.03
N THR A 83 -12.08 -0.27 -5.36
CA THR A 83 -13.44 -0.40 -4.83
C THR A 83 -14.08 -1.73 -5.27
N GLU A 84 -13.91 -2.11 -6.54
CA GLU A 84 -14.45 -3.36 -7.08
C GLU A 84 -13.85 -4.59 -6.38
N ILE A 85 -12.53 -4.59 -6.17
CA ILE A 85 -11.83 -5.61 -5.38
C ILE A 85 -12.42 -5.66 -3.97
N ALA A 86 -12.51 -4.50 -3.31
CA ALA A 86 -12.97 -4.39 -1.94
C ALA A 86 -14.39 -4.92 -1.72
N ASN A 87 -15.29 -4.72 -2.68
CA ASN A 87 -16.67 -5.23 -2.62
C ASN A 87 -16.75 -6.76 -2.52
N ASN A 88 -15.68 -7.49 -2.87
CA ASN A 88 -15.62 -8.95 -2.76
C ASN A 88 -15.21 -9.46 -1.36
N TYR A 89 -15.03 -8.56 -0.38
CA TYR A 89 -14.58 -8.89 0.99
C TYR A 89 -15.69 -8.78 2.05
N GLY A 90 -16.95 -8.66 1.65
CA GLY A 90 -18.10 -8.66 2.56
C GLY A 90 -18.05 -7.51 3.57
N ASP A 91 -18.15 -7.83 4.85
CA ASP A 91 -18.13 -6.84 5.94
C ASP A 91 -16.80 -6.06 6.03
N ASP A 92 -15.71 -6.63 5.51
CA ASP A 92 -14.40 -5.97 5.52
C ASP A 92 -14.16 -5.07 4.30
N LYS A 93 -15.16 -4.89 3.42
CA LYS A 93 -15.03 -4.08 2.19
C LYS A 93 -14.42 -2.71 2.46
N THR A 94 -14.92 -1.97 3.46
CA THR A 94 -14.45 -0.61 3.76
C THR A 94 -13.00 -0.63 4.24
N THR A 95 -12.63 -1.62 5.05
CA THR A 95 -11.26 -1.80 5.56
C THR A 95 -10.28 -2.13 4.43
N ILE A 96 -10.67 -3.02 3.51
CA ILE A 96 -9.87 -3.36 2.32
C ILE A 96 -9.70 -2.15 1.43
N ASP A 97 -10.79 -1.43 1.13
CA ASP A 97 -10.74 -0.24 0.28
C ASP A 97 -9.77 0.80 0.86
N ILE A 98 -9.87 1.08 2.16
CA ILE A 98 -8.97 2.01 2.85
C ILE A 98 -7.51 1.57 2.70
N TRP A 99 -7.16 0.34 3.09
CA TRP A 99 -5.75 -0.04 3.17
C TRP A 99 -5.11 -0.36 1.83
N ILE A 100 -5.87 -0.85 0.85
CA ILE A 100 -5.38 -0.96 -0.53
C ILE A 100 -5.21 0.44 -1.14
N THR A 101 -6.12 1.39 -0.89
CA THR A 101 -5.94 2.78 -1.35
C THR A 101 -4.74 3.46 -0.68
N VAL A 102 -4.50 3.23 0.61
CA VAL A 102 -3.33 3.77 1.33
C VAL A 102 -2.03 3.23 0.75
N ILE A 103 -1.91 1.93 0.50
CA ILE A 103 -0.67 1.39 -0.09
C ILE A 103 -0.52 1.80 -1.56
N TYR A 104 -1.61 1.96 -2.31
CA TYR A 104 -1.61 2.57 -3.66
C TYR A 104 -1.05 3.99 -3.64
N ALA A 105 -1.56 4.83 -2.73
CA ALA A 105 -1.04 6.18 -2.52
C ALA A 105 0.44 6.16 -2.11
N GLY A 106 0.83 5.25 -1.23
CA GLY A 106 2.22 5.03 -0.85
C GLY A 106 3.11 4.65 -2.03
N MET A 107 2.62 3.86 -2.99
CA MET A 107 3.35 3.54 -4.22
C MET A 107 3.53 4.76 -5.12
N ILE A 108 2.49 5.59 -5.29
CA ILE A 108 2.60 6.86 -6.03
C ILE A 108 3.64 7.78 -5.37
N ALA A 109 3.65 7.86 -4.04
CA ALA A 109 4.63 8.66 -3.31
C ALA A 109 6.06 8.18 -3.59
N GLU A 110 6.31 6.86 -3.55
CA GLU A 110 7.61 6.29 -3.92
C GLU A 110 7.99 6.55 -5.39
N GLU A 111 7.02 6.50 -6.31
CA GLU A 111 7.22 6.84 -7.73
C GLU A 111 7.68 8.29 -7.93
N ASN A 112 7.16 9.22 -7.14
CA ASN A 112 7.50 10.64 -7.23
C ASN A 112 8.72 11.06 -6.40
N LYS A 113 9.18 10.21 -5.49
CA LYS A 113 10.32 10.54 -4.64
C LYS A 113 11.59 10.75 -5.46
N GLU A 114 12.20 11.92 -5.26
CA GLU A 114 13.44 12.30 -5.93
C GLU A 114 14.55 11.31 -5.56
N PHE A 115 15.36 10.91 -6.56
CA PHE A 115 16.46 9.93 -6.43
C PHE A 115 16.07 8.52 -5.95
N ALA A 116 14.79 8.22 -5.73
CA ALA A 116 14.36 6.85 -5.46
C ALA A 116 14.58 5.98 -6.70
N ILE A 117 15.42 4.94 -6.58
CA ILE A 117 15.76 4.03 -7.69
C ILE A 117 14.75 2.87 -7.78
N LEU A 118 14.32 2.34 -6.64
CA LEU A 118 13.43 1.17 -6.58
C LEU A 118 11.95 1.52 -6.69
N LYS A 119 11.58 2.78 -6.39
CA LYS A 119 10.21 3.30 -6.52
C LYS A 119 9.17 2.36 -5.84
N LYS A 120 8.01 2.13 -6.46
CA LYS A 120 6.93 1.28 -5.90
C LYS A 120 7.34 -0.14 -5.55
N ARG A 121 8.45 -0.66 -6.10
CA ARG A 121 8.95 -2.03 -5.85
C ARG A 121 9.21 -2.28 -4.37
N VAL A 122 9.55 -1.25 -3.59
CA VAL A 122 9.75 -1.36 -2.14
C VAL A 122 8.45 -1.75 -1.43
N LYS A 123 7.31 -1.18 -1.84
CA LYS A 123 6.00 -1.53 -1.28
C LYS A 123 5.57 -2.95 -1.65
N ARG A 124 5.85 -3.39 -2.89
CA ARG A 124 5.61 -4.78 -3.30
C ARG A 124 6.45 -5.79 -2.53
N LEU A 125 7.72 -5.48 -2.24
CA LEU A 125 8.57 -6.33 -1.42
C LEU A 125 7.98 -6.50 -0.02
N GLY A 126 7.55 -5.41 0.63
CA GLY A 126 6.89 -5.48 1.94
C GLY A 126 5.63 -6.34 1.93
N MET A 127 4.77 -6.16 0.92
CA MET A 127 3.56 -6.98 0.75
C MET A 127 3.86 -8.47 0.51
N TYR A 128 4.88 -8.77 -0.29
CA TYR A 128 5.30 -10.16 -0.53
C TYR A 128 5.81 -10.81 0.75
N GLN A 129 6.67 -10.12 1.51
CA GLN A 129 7.18 -10.61 2.79
C GLN A 129 6.04 -10.83 3.79
N LEU A 130 5.08 -9.91 3.85
CA LEU A 130 3.94 -9.98 4.77
C LEU A 130 3.00 -11.15 4.45
N LEU A 131 2.56 -11.24 3.19
CA LEU A 131 1.46 -12.13 2.79
C LEU A 131 1.94 -13.47 2.23
N ILE A 132 3.06 -13.50 1.50
CA ILE A 132 3.56 -14.73 0.88
C ILE A 132 4.58 -15.42 1.79
N GLU A 133 5.55 -14.68 2.33
CA GLU A 133 6.54 -15.25 3.26
C GLU A 133 6.06 -15.31 4.71
N ASN A 134 4.83 -14.86 4.97
CA ASN A 134 4.18 -14.90 6.28
C ASN A 134 4.99 -14.19 7.39
N LYS A 135 5.74 -13.14 7.04
CA LYS A 135 6.52 -12.35 8.00
C LYS A 135 5.62 -11.44 8.82
N THR A 136 6.14 -10.97 9.95
CA THR A 136 5.39 -10.03 10.81
C THR A 136 5.31 -8.65 10.16
N PRO A 137 4.28 -7.84 10.50
CA PRO A 137 4.18 -6.45 10.07
C PRO A 137 5.43 -5.62 10.39
N GLU A 138 6.03 -5.83 11.57
CA GLU A 138 7.24 -5.13 12.00
C GLU A 138 8.44 -5.50 11.12
N PHE A 139 8.58 -6.78 10.78
CA PHE A 139 9.64 -7.22 9.88
C PHE A 139 9.49 -6.56 8.50
N ALA A 140 8.31 -6.68 7.88
CA ALA A 140 8.07 -6.16 6.54
C ALA A 140 8.23 -4.63 6.46
N ALA A 141 7.71 -3.89 7.47
CA ALA A 141 7.81 -2.43 7.52
C ALA A 141 9.23 -1.90 7.74
N ASN A 142 10.10 -2.70 8.37
CA ASN A 142 11.47 -2.28 8.72
C ASN A 142 12.54 -2.93 7.85
N PHE A 143 12.18 -3.89 6.98
CA PHE A 143 13.15 -4.69 6.24
C PHE A 143 14.13 -3.84 5.42
N SER A 144 13.65 -2.77 4.79
CA SER A 144 14.45 -1.89 3.94
C SER A 144 15.35 -0.91 4.72
N LYS A 145 15.13 -0.71 6.02
CA LYS A 145 15.91 0.23 6.81
C LYS A 145 17.39 -0.20 6.86
N GLY A 146 18.26 0.77 6.57
CA GLY A 146 19.71 0.57 6.56
C GLY A 146 20.26 -0.22 5.36
N LYS A 147 19.43 -0.62 4.40
CA LYS A 147 19.86 -1.35 3.19
C LYS A 147 20.02 -0.40 2.01
N THR A 148 21.00 -0.69 1.18
CA THR A 148 21.19 -0.01 -0.11
C THR A 148 20.18 -0.51 -1.13
N TRP A 149 19.93 0.32 -2.15
CA TRP A 149 19.04 -0.07 -3.25
C TRP A 149 19.54 -1.32 -3.99
N ARG A 150 20.86 -1.56 -4.05
CA ARG A 150 21.45 -2.73 -4.73
C ARG A 150 21.14 -4.03 -3.98
N GLU A 151 21.27 -4.02 -2.65
CA GLU A 151 20.93 -5.17 -1.82
C GLU A 151 19.45 -5.51 -1.95
N LEU A 152 18.59 -4.49 -1.90
CA LEU A 152 17.17 -4.67 -2.09
C LEU A 152 16.83 -5.17 -3.50
N ASP A 153 17.46 -4.63 -4.55
CA ASP A 153 17.26 -5.07 -5.93
C ASP A 153 17.61 -6.56 -6.13
N ILE A 154 18.66 -7.05 -5.46
CA ILE A 154 19.05 -8.47 -5.49
C ILE A 154 17.97 -9.35 -4.82
N VAL A 155 17.49 -8.95 -3.63
CA VAL A 155 16.42 -9.68 -2.92
C VAL A 155 15.17 -9.74 -3.78
N MET A 156 14.77 -8.58 -4.30
CA MET A 156 13.64 -8.36 -5.16
C MET A 156 13.64 -9.25 -6.41
N LYS A 157 14.77 -9.32 -7.13
CA LYS A 157 14.91 -10.20 -8.29
C LYS A 157 14.67 -11.66 -7.88
N LYS A 158 15.28 -12.12 -6.78
CA LYS A 158 15.08 -13.50 -6.31
C LYS A 158 13.63 -13.82 -5.94
N THR A 159 12.90 -12.87 -5.34
CA THR A 159 11.50 -13.08 -4.93
C THR A 159 10.53 -13.15 -6.11
N TRP A 160 10.76 -12.37 -7.18
CA TRP A 160 9.85 -12.34 -8.33
C TRP A 160 10.14 -13.39 -9.40
N PHE A 161 11.34 -13.97 -9.43
CA PHE A 161 11.65 -15.12 -10.30
C PHE A 161 11.06 -16.46 -9.82
N LEU A 162 10.40 -16.50 -8.65
CA LEU A 162 9.80 -17.72 -8.09
C LEU A 162 8.26 -17.70 -8.11
N ALA A 163 7.65 -16.73 -8.80
CA ALA A 163 6.20 -16.53 -8.83
C ALA A 163 5.55 -16.73 -10.21
N ASP A 164 6.28 -17.30 -11.18
CA ASP A 164 5.74 -17.85 -12.43
C ASP A 164 5.78 -19.38 -12.40
#